data_AF-A0A2X2VRN0-F1
#
_entry.id   AF-A0A2X2VRN0-F1
#
_cell.length_a   1.000
_cell.length_b   1.000
_cell.length_c   1.000
_cell.angle_alpha   90.00
_cell.angle_beta   90.00
_cell.angle_gamma   90.00
#
_symmetry.space_group_name_H-M   'P 1'
#
loop_
_entity.id
_entity.type
_entity.pdbx_description
1 polymer ?
#
loop_
_entity_poly.entity_id
_entity_poly.type
_entity_poly.pdbx_seq_one_letter_code
_entity_poly.pdbx_strand_id
1 'polypeptide(L)'
;MSSGRLQQQFIRLWQCCDGKTQDTTLNELADLLSCSRRHMRTLLNTMQERGWLTWEAEVGRGKRSRLTFLYTGLALQQQRAEDLLEQDRIDQLVQLVGDKTAVRQMLVSHLGRSFRQGRHILRVLYYRPMHNLLPGTALRRSETHIARQIFSALTRVNEENGELEADIAHHWQQISPLQWRFFLRPGIHFHHGRELEMEDVITSLTRINALPLYSHITEIVSPTAWTLDIHLSQPDRWLPWLLGQVPAMILPREWETLNNFSSHPIGTGPYAVMRNTRNQLKIHAFDDFFGYRGAD
;
A
#
# COMPACT_ATOMS: atom_id res chain seq x y z
N MET A 1 -3.49 -21.65 -19.48
CA MET A 1 -3.69 -20.18 -19.63
C MET A 1 -4.03 -19.59 -18.27
N SER A 2 -3.57 -18.37 -17.93
CA SER A 2 -4.03 -17.72 -16.70
C SER A 2 -5.53 -17.45 -16.77
N SER A 3 -6.25 -17.61 -15.64
CA SER A 3 -7.72 -17.49 -15.59
C SER A 3 -8.22 -16.18 -16.23
N GLY A 4 -7.55 -15.06 -15.95
CA GLY A 4 -7.91 -13.74 -16.48
C GLY A 4 -7.79 -13.59 -18.00
N ARG A 5 -6.80 -14.25 -18.65
CA ARG A 5 -6.67 -14.20 -20.13
C ARG A 5 -7.80 -14.98 -20.80
N LEU A 6 -8.19 -16.12 -20.24
CA LEU A 6 -9.29 -16.91 -20.77
C LEU A 6 -10.63 -16.17 -20.62
N GLN A 7 -10.87 -15.53 -19.46
CA GLN A 7 -12.06 -14.71 -19.23
C GLN A 7 -12.16 -13.55 -20.23
N GLN A 8 -11.05 -12.86 -20.52
CA GLN A 8 -11.03 -11.79 -21.52
C GLN A 8 -11.40 -12.28 -22.93
N GLN A 9 -10.91 -13.45 -23.32
CA GLN A 9 -11.27 -14.04 -24.62
C GLN A 9 -12.74 -14.45 -24.67
N PHE A 10 -13.30 -14.97 -23.57
CA PHE A 10 -14.73 -15.28 -23.49
C PHE A 10 -15.58 -14.02 -23.62
N ILE A 11 -15.26 -12.95 -22.89
CA ILE A 11 -16.02 -11.68 -22.96
C ILE A 11 -16.00 -11.12 -24.39
N ARG A 12 -14.84 -11.15 -25.06
CA ARG A 12 -14.74 -10.74 -26.47
C ARG A 12 -15.63 -11.60 -27.37
N LEU A 13 -15.55 -12.93 -27.24
CA LEU A 13 -16.37 -13.86 -28.01
C LEU A 13 -17.86 -13.61 -27.79
N TRP A 14 -18.27 -13.43 -26.53
CA TRP A 14 -19.64 -13.14 -26.12
C TRP A 14 -20.14 -11.82 -26.72
N GLN A 15 -19.33 -10.76 -26.68
CA GLN A 15 -19.66 -9.46 -27.30
C GLN A 15 -19.81 -9.55 -28.81
N CYS A 16 -18.90 -10.26 -29.49
CA CYS A 16 -18.98 -10.45 -30.94
C CYS A 16 -20.23 -11.24 -31.36
N CYS A 17 -20.76 -12.11 -30.50
CA CYS A 17 -21.92 -12.94 -30.78
C CYS A 17 -23.20 -12.44 -30.08
N ASP A 18 -23.16 -11.28 -29.42
CA ASP A 18 -24.27 -10.73 -28.62
C ASP A 18 -24.85 -11.73 -27.58
N GLY A 19 -24.02 -12.65 -27.11
CA GLY A 19 -24.42 -13.75 -26.21
C GLY A 19 -25.45 -14.73 -26.75
N LYS A 20 -25.79 -14.68 -28.04
CA LYS A 20 -26.83 -15.52 -28.65
C LYS A 20 -26.28 -16.88 -29.04
N THR A 21 -27.13 -17.89 -28.92
CA THR A 21 -26.88 -19.18 -29.56
C THR A 21 -26.86 -19.00 -31.07
N GLN A 22 -25.81 -19.51 -31.72
CA GLN A 22 -25.65 -19.38 -33.16
C GLN A 22 -24.91 -20.57 -33.76
N ASP A 23 -25.25 -20.89 -35.01
CA ASP A 23 -24.54 -21.87 -35.81
C ASP A 23 -23.41 -21.15 -36.59
N THR A 24 -22.16 -21.53 -36.36
CA THR A 24 -20.96 -20.87 -36.92
C THR A 24 -19.85 -21.89 -37.20
N THR A 25 -18.77 -21.47 -37.86
CA THR A 25 -17.61 -22.34 -38.09
C THR A 25 -16.42 -21.96 -37.21
N LEU A 26 -15.55 -22.93 -36.95
CA LEU A 26 -14.32 -22.69 -36.19
C LEU A 26 -13.40 -21.66 -36.86
N ASN A 27 -13.45 -21.51 -38.19
CA ASN A 27 -12.68 -20.50 -38.91
C ASN A 27 -13.26 -19.11 -38.69
N GLU A 28 -14.58 -18.94 -38.81
CA GLU A 28 -15.27 -17.66 -38.53
C GLU A 28 -14.95 -17.16 -37.11
N LEU A 29 -15.01 -18.04 -36.11
CA LEU A 29 -14.65 -17.69 -34.73
C LEU A 29 -13.17 -17.32 -34.55
N ALA A 30 -12.27 -18.03 -35.24
CA ALA A 30 -10.85 -17.76 -35.20
C ALA A 30 -10.52 -16.39 -35.80
N ASP A 31 -11.16 -16.05 -36.92
CA ASP A 31 -11.03 -14.76 -37.60
C ASP A 31 -11.59 -13.63 -36.71
N LEU A 32 -12.78 -13.81 -36.11
CA LEU A 32 -13.40 -12.84 -35.20
C LEU A 32 -12.50 -12.48 -34.01
N LEU A 33 -11.79 -13.46 -33.44
CA LEU A 33 -10.87 -13.25 -32.31
C LEU A 33 -9.44 -12.97 -32.74
N SER A 34 -9.17 -12.87 -34.05
CA SER A 34 -7.85 -12.64 -34.64
C SER A 34 -6.80 -13.65 -34.14
N CYS A 35 -7.15 -14.94 -34.16
CA CYS A 35 -6.29 -16.01 -33.66
C CYS A 35 -6.25 -17.22 -34.60
N SER A 36 -5.31 -18.14 -34.38
CA SER A 36 -5.24 -19.36 -35.20
C SER A 36 -6.39 -20.32 -34.90
N ARG A 37 -6.84 -21.08 -35.90
CA ARG A 37 -7.85 -22.13 -35.76
C ARG A 37 -7.53 -23.14 -34.64
N ARG A 38 -6.25 -23.50 -34.50
CA ARG A 38 -5.78 -24.40 -33.43
C ARG A 38 -5.99 -23.77 -32.05
N HIS A 39 -5.65 -22.50 -31.90
CA HIS A 39 -5.83 -21.77 -30.64
C HIS A 39 -7.31 -21.59 -30.31
N MET A 40 -8.15 -21.25 -31.29
CA MET A 40 -9.59 -21.11 -31.09
C MET A 40 -10.22 -22.40 -30.56
N ARG A 41 -9.83 -23.56 -31.12
CA ARG A 41 -10.29 -24.86 -30.62
C ARG A 41 -9.90 -25.10 -29.17
N THR A 42 -8.66 -24.76 -28.80
CA THR A 42 -8.20 -24.85 -27.42
C THR A 42 -9.02 -23.93 -26.51
N LEU A 43 -9.29 -22.69 -26.93
CA LEU A 43 -10.12 -21.74 -26.17
C LEU A 43 -11.53 -22.29 -25.93
N LEU A 44 -12.22 -22.77 -26.98
CA LEU A 44 -13.56 -23.33 -26.86
C LEU A 44 -13.59 -24.53 -25.92
N ASN A 45 -12.66 -25.48 -26.07
CA ASN A 45 -12.59 -26.64 -25.19
C ASN A 45 -12.38 -26.22 -23.72
N THR A 46 -11.44 -25.30 -23.45
CA THR A 46 -11.19 -24.84 -22.08
C THR A 46 -12.37 -24.04 -21.51
N MET A 47 -13.08 -23.26 -22.33
CA MET A 47 -14.30 -22.55 -21.89
C MET A 47 -15.46 -23.51 -21.62
N GLN A 48 -15.58 -24.59 -22.42
CA GLN A 48 -16.57 -25.64 -22.23
C GLN A 48 -16.29 -26.49 -20.99
N GLU A 49 -15.03 -26.86 -20.73
CA GLU A 49 -14.63 -27.55 -19.50
C GLU A 49 -14.97 -26.75 -18.23
N ARG A 50 -14.97 -25.41 -18.33
CA ARG A 50 -15.39 -24.50 -17.25
C ARG A 50 -16.89 -24.24 -17.20
N GLY A 51 -17.66 -24.83 -18.11
CA GLY A 51 -19.12 -24.68 -18.19
C GLY A 51 -19.60 -23.30 -18.66
N TRP A 52 -18.77 -22.50 -19.33
CA TRP A 52 -19.15 -21.15 -19.77
C TRP A 52 -19.95 -21.15 -21.08
N LEU A 53 -19.71 -22.14 -21.93
CA LEU A 53 -20.37 -22.33 -23.21
C LEU A 53 -20.41 -23.83 -23.57
N THR A 54 -21.24 -24.19 -24.54
CA THR A 54 -21.14 -25.47 -25.24
C THR A 54 -20.83 -25.23 -26.71
N TRP A 55 -19.99 -26.11 -27.25
CA TRP A 55 -19.58 -26.17 -28.64
C TRP A 55 -19.86 -27.56 -29.19
N GLU A 56 -20.93 -27.67 -29.96
CA GLU A 56 -21.36 -28.91 -30.60
C GLU A 56 -20.77 -28.96 -32.02
N ALA A 57 -19.61 -29.61 -32.15
CA ALA A 57 -18.89 -29.71 -33.40
C ALA A 57 -19.60 -30.64 -34.39
N GLU A 58 -19.91 -30.16 -35.60
CA GLU A 58 -20.38 -31.02 -36.69
C GLU A 58 -19.23 -31.56 -37.57
N VAL A 59 -19.35 -32.82 -37.97
CA VAL A 59 -18.35 -33.51 -38.79
C VAL A 59 -18.62 -33.28 -40.30
N GLY A 60 -17.70 -32.58 -40.97
CA GLY A 60 -17.72 -32.32 -42.42
C GLY A 60 -17.10 -30.96 -42.78
N ARG A 61 -16.48 -30.83 -43.97
CA ARG A 61 -15.99 -29.50 -44.44
C ARG A 61 -17.18 -28.57 -44.69
N GLY A 62 -17.16 -27.39 -44.07
CA GLY A 62 -18.18 -26.35 -44.27
C GLY A 62 -19.46 -26.51 -43.45
N LYS A 63 -19.58 -27.56 -42.63
CA LYS A 63 -20.71 -27.70 -41.70
C LYS A 63 -20.61 -26.70 -40.56
N ARG A 64 -21.73 -26.08 -40.21
CA ARG A 64 -21.83 -25.11 -39.11
C ARG A 64 -22.00 -25.90 -37.82
N SER A 65 -21.17 -25.58 -36.84
CA SER A 65 -21.24 -26.13 -35.49
C SER A 65 -22.04 -25.18 -34.61
N ARG A 66 -22.71 -25.71 -33.59
CA ARG A 66 -23.56 -24.89 -32.72
C ARG A 66 -22.78 -24.40 -31.50
N LEU A 67 -22.79 -23.08 -31.30
CA LEU A 67 -22.25 -22.41 -30.12
C LEU A 67 -23.39 -21.92 -29.24
N THR A 68 -23.43 -22.35 -27.99
CA THR A 68 -24.40 -21.89 -26.97
C THR A 68 -23.65 -21.29 -25.80
N PHE A 69 -24.00 -20.08 -25.38
CA PHE A 69 -23.44 -19.48 -24.16
C PHE A 69 -24.26 -19.90 -22.94
N LEU A 70 -23.60 -20.49 -21.95
CA LEU A 70 -24.23 -20.88 -20.68
C LEU A 70 -24.04 -19.82 -19.59
N TYR A 71 -23.01 -18.98 -19.73
CA TYR A 71 -22.75 -17.82 -18.88
C TYR A 71 -22.96 -16.53 -19.65
N THR A 72 -23.43 -15.49 -18.96
CA THR A 72 -23.47 -14.14 -19.51
C THR A 72 -22.10 -13.49 -19.39
N GLY A 73 -21.78 -12.57 -20.31
CA GLY A 73 -20.58 -11.73 -20.20
C GLY A 73 -20.52 -10.97 -18.86
N LEU A 74 -21.69 -10.56 -18.33
CA LEU A 74 -21.83 -9.88 -17.04
C LEU A 74 -21.44 -10.78 -15.86
N ALA A 75 -21.91 -12.03 -15.81
CA ALA A 75 -21.59 -12.96 -14.73
C ALA A 75 -20.08 -13.25 -14.66
N LEU A 76 -19.42 -13.39 -15.82
CA LEU A 76 -17.98 -13.62 -15.86
C LEU A 76 -17.18 -12.35 -15.51
N GLN A 77 -17.68 -11.17 -15.88
CA GLN A 77 -17.11 -9.89 -15.44
C GLN A 77 -17.22 -9.70 -13.93
N GLN A 78 -18.36 -10.06 -13.33
CA GLN A 78 -18.55 -10.05 -11.87
C GLN A 78 -17.57 -10.99 -11.17
N GLN A 79 -17.48 -12.24 -11.61
CA GLN A 79 -16.52 -13.21 -11.05
C GLN A 79 -15.07 -12.69 -11.15
N ARG A 80 -14.70 -12.10 -12.28
CA ARG A 80 -13.35 -11.52 -12.45
C ARG A 80 -13.13 -10.32 -11.54
N ALA A 81 -14.13 -9.48 -11.34
CA ALA A 81 -14.05 -8.35 -10.43
C ALA A 81 -13.88 -8.82 -8.97
N GLU A 82 -14.58 -9.88 -8.56
CA GLU A 82 -14.38 -10.57 -7.28
C GLU A 82 -12.96 -11.13 -7.15
N ASP A 83 -12.45 -11.85 -8.16
CA ASP A 83 -11.08 -12.37 -8.18
C ASP A 83 -10.04 -11.24 -7.99
N LEU A 84 -10.25 -10.09 -8.64
CA LEU A 84 -9.36 -8.93 -8.54
C LEU A 84 -9.41 -8.27 -7.16
N LEU A 85 -10.59 -8.21 -6.54
CA LEU A 85 -10.76 -7.74 -5.16
C LEU A 85 -10.04 -8.65 -4.19
N GLU A 86 -10.23 -9.97 -4.31
CA GLU A 86 -9.53 -10.95 -3.49
C GLU A 86 -8.02 -10.85 -3.64
N GLN A 87 -7.51 -10.50 -4.82
CA GLN A 87 -6.07 -10.36 -5.07
C GLN A 87 -5.52 -8.96 -4.74
N ASP A 88 -6.32 -8.08 -4.13
CA ASP A 88 -6.01 -6.66 -3.88
C ASP A 88 -5.55 -5.89 -5.15
N ARG A 89 -6.03 -6.29 -6.34
CA ARG A 89 -5.69 -5.69 -7.65
C ARG A 89 -6.66 -4.53 -8.00
N ILE A 90 -6.74 -3.54 -7.12
CA ILE A 90 -7.74 -2.45 -7.20
C ILE A 90 -7.65 -1.64 -8.49
N ASP A 91 -6.45 -1.33 -8.98
CA ASP A 91 -6.29 -0.60 -10.24
C ASP A 91 -6.91 -1.34 -11.44
N GLN A 92 -6.74 -2.67 -11.48
CA GLN A 92 -7.31 -3.50 -12.55
C GLN A 92 -8.81 -3.64 -12.40
N LEU A 93 -9.32 -3.70 -11.17
CA LEU A 93 -10.76 -3.69 -10.89
C LEU A 93 -11.41 -2.40 -11.40
N VAL A 94 -10.82 -1.25 -11.08
CA VAL A 94 -11.31 0.06 -11.53
C VAL A 94 -11.32 0.14 -13.05
N GLN A 95 -10.28 -0.37 -13.71
CA GLN A 95 -10.23 -0.44 -15.18
C GLN A 95 -11.25 -1.42 -15.77
N LEU A 96 -11.51 -2.55 -15.12
CA LEU A 96 -12.44 -3.57 -15.59
C LEU A 96 -13.90 -3.12 -15.50
N VAL A 97 -14.29 -2.56 -14.37
CA VAL A 97 -15.68 -2.16 -14.09
C VAL A 97 -16.00 -0.82 -14.73
N GLY A 98 -15.05 0.13 -14.72
CA GLY A 98 -15.19 1.47 -15.31
C GLY A 98 -16.14 2.39 -14.55
N ASP A 99 -17.21 1.86 -13.96
CA ASP A 99 -18.13 2.57 -13.09
C ASP A 99 -17.62 2.64 -11.64
N LYS A 100 -17.36 3.87 -11.18
CA LYS A 100 -16.92 4.15 -9.81
C LYS A 100 -17.96 3.75 -8.77
N THR A 101 -19.26 3.82 -9.08
CA THR A 101 -20.34 3.50 -8.14
C THR A 101 -20.40 2.00 -7.88
N ALA A 102 -20.38 1.20 -8.94
CA ALA A 102 -20.28 -0.25 -8.85
C ALA A 102 -18.99 -0.68 -8.11
N VAL A 103 -17.82 -0.15 -8.47
CA VAL A 103 -16.57 -0.46 -7.76
C VAL A 103 -16.66 -0.11 -6.27
N ARG A 104 -17.26 1.04 -5.93
CA ARG A 104 -17.46 1.45 -4.54
C ARG A 104 -18.34 0.45 -3.79
N GLN A 105 -19.46 0.01 -4.36
CA GLN A 105 -20.33 -0.98 -3.73
C GLN A 105 -19.60 -2.31 -3.47
N MET A 106 -18.81 -2.77 -4.44
CA MET A 106 -18.00 -3.97 -4.28
C MET A 106 -16.90 -3.77 -3.22
N LEU A 107 -16.27 -2.60 -3.15
CA LEU A 107 -15.30 -2.33 -2.08
C LEU A 107 -15.98 -2.31 -0.70
N VAL A 108 -17.19 -1.75 -0.60
CA VAL A 108 -17.97 -1.70 0.63
C VAL A 108 -18.31 -3.11 1.15
N SER A 109 -18.64 -4.07 0.28
CA SER A 109 -18.91 -5.44 0.71
C SER A 109 -17.68 -6.16 1.25
N HIS A 110 -16.47 -5.68 0.94
CA HIS A 110 -15.19 -6.21 1.42
C HIS A 110 -14.51 -5.29 2.46
N LEU A 111 -15.23 -4.31 3.01
CA LEU A 111 -14.72 -3.43 4.06
C LEU A 111 -14.60 -4.14 5.41
N GLY A 112 -13.76 -3.57 6.27
CA GLY A 112 -13.60 -4.00 7.65
C GLY A 112 -12.43 -4.95 7.86
N ARG A 113 -12.46 -5.63 9.02
CA ARG A 113 -11.42 -6.57 9.45
C ARG A 113 -11.70 -7.92 8.80
N SER A 114 -10.75 -8.41 8.01
CA SER A 114 -10.76 -9.77 7.47
C SER A 114 -9.53 -10.52 7.94
N PHE A 115 -9.64 -11.84 8.11
CA PHE A 115 -8.51 -12.69 8.47
C PHE A 115 -8.13 -13.55 7.27
N ARG A 116 -6.87 -13.46 6.84
CA ARG A 116 -6.38 -14.24 5.69
C ARG A 116 -4.94 -14.65 5.92
N GLN A 117 -4.63 -15.93 5.72
CA GLN A 117 -3.27 -16.48 5.83
C GLN A 117 -2.56 -16.11 7.15
N GLY A 118 -3.27 -16.16 8.27
CA GLY A 118 -2.69 -15.82 9.58
C GLY A 118 -2.55 -14.33 9.86
N ARG A 119 -3.01 -13.44 8.96
CA ARG A 119 -2.88 -11.98 9.09
C ARG A 119 -4.25 -11.31 9.17
N HIS A 120 -4.34 -10.31 10.04
CA HIS A 120 -5.46 -9.38 10.07
C HIS A 120 -5.27 -8.33 8.97
N ILE A 121 -6.30 -8.18 8.13
CA ILE A 121 -6.34 -7.18 7.07
C ILE A 121 -7.46 -6.21 7.41
N LEU A 122 -7.11 -4.95 7.64
CA LEU A 122 -8.07 -3.86 7.77
C LEU A 122 -8.17 -3.11 6.44
N ARG A 123 -9.37 -3.04 5.86
CA ARG A 123 -9.65 -2.22 4.68
C ARG A 123 -10.49 -1.01 5.10
N VAL A 124 -10.01 0.17 4.72
CA VAL A 124 -10.68 1.45 4.95
C VAL A 124 -10.88 2.14 3.61
N LEU A 125 -12.12 2.52 3.30
CA LEU A 125 -12.40 3.38 2.16
C LEU A 125 -11.99 4.81 2.51
N TYR A 126 -11.14 5.39 1.66
CA TYR A 126 -10.71 6.77 1.81
C TYR A 126 -10.91 7.51 0.48
N TYR A 127 -11.43 8.74 0.55
CA TYR A 127 -11.95 9.46 -0.61
C TYR A 127 -10.88 10.12 -1.48
N ARG A 128 -9.62 10.13 -1.04
CA ARG A 128 -8.51 10.80 -1.73
C ARG A 128 -7.22 9.99 -1.65
N PRO A 129 -6.33 10.08 -2.66
CA PRO A 129 -5.00 9.46 -2.57
C PRO A 129 -4.10 10.18 -1.55
N MET A 130 -3.15 9.44 -0.98
CA MET A 130 -2.16 9.94 -0.01
C MET A 130 -0.75 9.94 -0.64
N HIS A 131 -0.52 10.81 -1.62
CA HIS A 131 0.75 10.83 -2.36
C HIS A 131 1.94 11.38 -1.56
N ASN A 132 1.67 12.14 -0.49
CA ASN A 132 2.71 12.74 0.33
C ASN A 132 2.60 12.25 1.77
N LEU A 133 3.60 11.51 2.22
CA LEU A 133 3.75 10.97 3.56
C LEU A 133 5.09 11.43 4.19
N LEU A 134 5.81 12.36 3.54
CA LEU A 134 7.13 12.81 3.98
C LEU A 134 7.02 13.72 5.21
N PRO A 135 7.58 13.31 6.38
CA PRO A 135 7.65 14.16 7.56
C PRO A 135 8.37 15.48 7.30
N GLY A 136 7.88 16.57 7.87
CA GLY A 136 8.42 17.93 7.68
C GLY A 136 7.80 18.70 6.51
N THR A 137 6.95 18.06 5.70
CA THR A 137 6.14 18.74 4.68
C THR A 137 4.73 19.07 5.20
N ALA A 138 3.95 19.80 4.39
CA ALA A 138 2.55 20.09 4.70
C ALA A 138 1.67 18.82 4.57
N LEU A 139 1.54 18.08 5.68
CA LEU A 139 0.69 16.91 5.80
C LEU A 139 -0.69 17.30 6.36
N ARG A 140 -1.75 16.63 5.90
CA ARG A 140 -3.07 16.74 6.54
C ARG A 140 -3.20 15.67 7.62
N ARG A 141 -4.25 15.80 8.45
CA ARG A 141 -4.50 14.91 9.60
C ARG A 141 -4.38 13.41 9.26
N SER A 142 -4.91 12.98 8.12
CA SER A 142 -4.84 11.57 7.73
C SER A 142 -3.42 11.15 7.32
N GLU A 143 -2.70 11.98 6.57
CA GLU A 143 -1.29 11.73 6.26
C GLU A 143 -0.41 11.78 7.52
N THR A 144 -0.68 12.69 8.47
CA THR A 144 -0.03 12.74 9.78
C THR A 144 -0.24 11.44 10.56
N HIS A 145 -1.48 10.93 10.57
CA HIS A 145 -1.80 9.67 11.24
C HIS A 145 -1.08 8.48 10.59
N ILE A 146 -1.05 8.41 9.25
CA ILE A 146 -0.31 7.36 8.54
C ILE A 146 1.20 7.50 8.74
N ALA A 147 1.76 8.71 8.75
CA ALA A 147 3.18 8.92 9.03
C ALA A 147 3.59 8.40 10.41
N ARG A 148 2.73 8.55 11.43
CA ARG A 148 2.93 7.96 12.78
C ARG A 148 2.99 6.43 12.80
N GLN A 149 2.44 5.77 11.77
CA GLN A 149 2.54 4.32 11.62
C GLN A 149 3.80 3.88 10.87
N ILE A 150 4.40 4.79 10.09
CA ILE A 150 5.55 4.49 9.21
C ILE A 150 6.88 4.86 9.87
N PHE A 151 6.93 5.96 10.61
CA PHE A 151 8.16 6.46 11.20
C PHE A 151 8.08 6.51 12.72
N SER A 152 9.25 6.40 13.35
CA SER A 152 9.43 6.68 14.77
C SER A 152 10.13 8.02 14.97
N ALA A 153 9.97 8.59 16.15
CA ALA A 153 10.64 9.81 16.59
C ALA A 153 11.48 9.53 17.84
N LEU A 154 12.10 10.56 18.44
CA LEU A 154 12.86 10.33 19.68
C LEU A 154 11.93 9.94 20.83
N THR A 155 10.78 10.60 20.93
CA THR A 155 9.75 10.34 21.93
C THR A 155 8.42 10.07 21.25
N ARG A 156 7.44 9.59 22.01
CA ARG A 156 6.06 9.43 21.56
C ARG A 156 5.12 10.21 22.47
N VAL A 157 4.08 10.80 21.90
CA VAL A 157 2.98 11.37 22.69
C VAL A 157 1.81 10.41 22.63
N ASN A 158 1.38 9.92 23.79
CA ASN A 158 0.21 9.08 23.91
C ASN A 158 -1.04 9.92 23.55
N GLU A 159 -1.83 9.45 22.58
CA GLU A 159 -2.98 10.21 22.07
C GLU A 159 -4.17 10.22 23.04
N GLU A 160 -4.25 9.25 23.96
CA GLU A 160 -5.35 9.14 24.93
C GLU A 160 -5.18 10.08 26.13
N ASN A 161 -3.98 10.13 26.70
CA ASN A 161 -3.70 10.88 27.92
C ASN A 161 -2.74 12.08 27.72
N GLY A 162 -2.13 12.21 26.53
CA GLY A 162 -1.20 13.29 26.21
C GLY A 162 0.18 13.16 26.84
N GLU A 163 0.48 12.05 27.52
CA GLU A 163 1.74 11.83 28.21
C GLU A 163 2.87 11.51 27.23
N LEU A 164 4.10 11.84 27.64
CA LEU A 164 5.29 11.48 26.91
C LEU A 164 5.73 10.06 27.24
N GLU A 165 5.98 9.29 26.20
CA GLU A 165 6.42 7.92 26.24
C GLU A 165 7.72 7.73 25.46
N ALA A 166 8.42 6.65 25.77
CA ALA A 166 9.60 6.22 25.03
C ALA A 166 9.25 5.79 23.60
N ASP A 167 10.13 6.14 22.66
CA ASP A 167 10.13 5.61 21.29
C ASP A 167 11.56 5.15 20.96
N ILE A 168 12.25 5.80 20.01
CA ILE A 168 13.67 5.55 19.73
C ILE A 168 14.51 5.86 20.97
N ALA A 169 14.22 6.97 21.65
CA ALA A 169 14.81 7.25 22.96
C ALA A 169 14.01 6.52 24.04
N HIS A 170 14.71 5.68 24.81
CA HIS A 170 14.10 4.98 25.94
C HIS A 170 14.15 5.80 27.24
N HIS A 171 14.99 6.84 27.29
CA HIS A 171 15.10 7.77 28.40
C HIS A 171 15.65 9.12 27.92
N TRP A 172 15.31 10.20 28.64
CA TRP A 172 15.86 11.53 28.42
C TRP A 172 15.82 12.35 29.70
N GLN A 173 16.70 13.35 29.78
CA GLN A 173 16.79 14.24 30.93
C GLN A 173 17.30 15.63 30.53
N GLN A 174 16.85 16.64 31.26
CA GLN A 174 17.35 18.00 31.13
C GLN A 174 18.64 18.14 31.96
N ILE A 175 19.78 18.33 31.29
CA ILE A 175 21.09 18.47 31.96
C ILE A 175 21.29 19.90 32.47
N SER A 176 20.79 20.88 31.70
CA SER A 176 20.78 22.30 32.07
C SER A 176 19.60 22.99 31.37
N PRO A 177 19.30 24.27 31.66
CA PRO A 177 18.24 25.00 30.95
C PRO A 177 18.38 24.97 29.43
N LEU A 178 19.60 24.83 28.90
CA LEU A 178 19.92 24.88 27.47
C LEU A 178 20.44 23.54 26.91
N GLN A 179 20.36 22.44 27.67
CA GLN A 179 20.89 21.15 27.23
C GLN A 179 19.99 19.99 27.65
N TRP A 180 19.63 19.17 26.67
CA TRP A 180 18.94 17.90 26.86
C TRP A 180 19.81 16.74 26.44
N ARG A 181 19.71 15.63 27.18
CA ARG A 181 20.35 14.34 26.83
C ARG A 181 19.29 13.28 26.61
N PHE A 182 19.40 12.55 25.50
CA PHE A 182 18.56 11.42 25.12
C PHE A 182 19.40 10.14 25.02
N PHE A 183 18.84 9.03 25.49
CA PHE A 183 19.45 7.70 25.43
C PHE A 183 18.64 6.84 24.46
N LEU A 184 19.29 6.42 23.37
CA LEU A 184 18.67 5.75 22.24
C LEU A 184 18.80 4.24 22.33
N ARG A 185 17.83 3.51 21.78
CA ARG A 185 17.89 2.06 21.65
C ARG A 185 18.87 1.68 20.52
N PRO A 186 19.81 0.75 20.74
CA PRO A 186 20.61 0.17 19.66
C PRO A 186 19.78 -0.84 18.83
N GLY A 187 20.25 -1.21 17.63
CA GLY A 187 19.68 -2.31 16.85
C GLY A 187 18.33 -2.01 16.19
N ILE A 188 17.94 -0.74 16.05
CA ILE A 188 16.73 -0.35 15.33
C ILE A 188 16.99 -0.49 13.83
N HIS A 189 16.06 -1.07 13.09
CA HIS A 189 16.17 -1.22 11.64
C HIS A 189 15.14 -0.37 10.91
N PHE A 190 15.55 0.20 9.78
CA PHE A 190 14.61 0.75 8.81
C PHE A 190 13.88 -0.36 8.05
N HIS A 191 12.74 -0.04 7.45
CA HIS A 191 11.92 -0.98 6.67
C HIS A 191 12.65 -1.67 5.50
N HIS A 192 13.79 -1.13 5.05
CA HIS A 192 14.61 -1.67 3.97
C HIS A 192 15.79 -2.52 4.48
N GLY A 193 15.88 -2.76 5.79
CA GLY A 193 16.84 -3.65 6.43
C GLY A 193 18.15 -3.00 6.88
N ARG A 194 18.43 -1.73 6.54
CA ARG A 194 19.57 -1.01 7.09
C ARG A 194 19.34 -0.68 8.56
N GLU A 195 20.35 -0.87 9.39
CA GLU A 195 20.33 -0.42 10.78
C GLU A 195 20.31 1.13 10.84
N LEU A 196 19.55 1.68 11.79
CA LEU A 196 19.54 3.08 12.11
C LEU A 196 20.86 3.46 12.77
N GLU A 197 21.52 4.46 12.22
CA GLU A 197 22.77 5.00 12.76
C GLU A 197 22.52 6.35 13.44
N MET A 198 23.44 6.76 14.32
CA MET A 198 23.34 8.05 15.00
C MET A 198 23.29 9.23 14.01
N GLU A 199 23.97 9.12 12.87
CA GLU A 199 23.94 10.14 11.82
C GLU A 199 22.52 10.34 11.24
N ASP A 200 21.72 9.27 11.08
CA ASP A 200 20.33 9.38 10.62
C ASP A 200 19.50 10.25 11.58
N VAL A 201 19.72 10.08 12.88
CA VAL A 201 19.06 10.84 13.93
C VAL A 201 19.49 12.31 13.88
N ILE A 202 20.80 12.57 13.86
CA ILE A 202 21.37 13.93 13.83
C ILE A 202 20.86 14.66 12.58
N THR A 203 21.02 14.07 11.38
CA THR A 203 20.57 14.69 10.12
C THR A 203 19.07 14.99 10.13
N SER A 204 18.25 14.05 10.63
CA SER A 204 16.79 14.24 10.72
C SER A 204 16.39 15.40 11.62
N LEU A 205 17.07 15.57 12.76
CA LEU A 205 16.80 16.63 13.72
C LEU A 205 17.44 17.97 13.35
N THR A 206 18.57 17.96 12.64
CA THR A 206 19.12 19.18 12.05
C THR A 206 18.19 19.72 10.96
N ARG A 207 17.59 18.84 10.16
CA ARG A 207 16.65 19.22 9.10
C ARG A 207 15.44 20.02 9.61
N ILE A 208 14.90 19.69 10.79
CA ILE A 208 13.72 20.39 11.33
C ILE A 208 14.02 21.78 11.87
N ASN A 209 15.30 22.14 12.04
CA ASN A 209 15.72 23.46 12.52
C ASN A 209 15.16 24.61 11.65
N ALA A 210 14.94 24.37 10.36
CA ALA A 210 14.31 25.31 9.45
C ALA A 210 12.87 25.69 9.84
N LEU A 211 12.23 24.91 10.72
CA LEU A 211 10.88 25.18 11.22
C LEU A 211 10.92 26.05 12.47
N PRO A 212 10.04 27.07 12.61
CA PRO A 212 10.09 28.04 13.71
C PRO A 212 10.08 27.44 15.13
N LEU A 213 9.45 26.27 15.33
CA LEU A 213 9.40 25.63 16.65
C LEU A 213 10.73 24.99 17.06
N TYR A 214 11.65 24.74 16.13
CA TYR A 214 12.92 24.03 16.37
C TYR A 214 14.15 24.88 16.05
N SER A 215 13.96 26.12 15.58
CA SER A 215 15.04 27.03 15.18
C SER A 215 15.96 27.45 16.33
N HIS A 216 15.57 27.16 17.57
CA HIS A 216 16.37 27.39 18.76
C HIS A 216 17.31 26.23 19.12
N ILE A 217 17.26 25.12 18.37
CA ILE A 217 18.29 24.08 18.46
C ILE A 217 19.57 24.65 17.84
N THR A 218 20.69 24.64 18.55
CA THR A 218 21.95 25.21 18.07
C THR A 218 22.93 24.13 17.65
N GLU A 219 22.94 23.02 18.37
CA GLU A 219 23.89 21.93 18.15
C GLU A 219 23.28 20.59 18.55
N ILE A 220 23.63 19.55 17.82
CA ILE A 220 23.23 18.18 18.10
C ILE A 220 24.49 17.32 17.99
N VAL A 221 24.91 16.73 19.11
CA VAL A 221 26.14 15.94 19.19
C VAL A 221 25.89 14.60 19.84
N SER A 222 26.73 13.61 19.53
CA SER A 222 26.71 12.31 20.20
C SER A 222 27.99 12.14 21.01
N PRO A 223 27.98 12.43 22.32
CA PRO A 223 29.20 12.36 23.13
C PRO A 223 29.71 10.93 23.31
N THR A 224 28.81 9.94 23.24
CA THR A 224 29.11 8.51 23.31
C THR A 224 28.07 7.73 22.51
N ALA A 225 28.36 6.45 22.21
CA ALA A 225 27.43 5.59 21.48
C ALA A 225 26.02 5.61 22.08
N TRP A 226 25.02 5.78 21.22
CA TRP A 226 23.59 5.79 21.59
C TRP A 226 23.18 6.84 22.63
N THR A 227 24.01 7.86 22.82
CA THR A 227 23.68 9.05 23.62
C THR A 227 23.68 10.26 22.70
N LEU A 228 22.64 11.07 22.79
CA LEU A 228 22.44 12.27 21.99
C LEU A 228 22.26 13.48 22.90
N ASP A 229 23.10 14.50 22.73
CA ASP A 229 22.96 15.79 23.40
C ASP A 229 22.44 16.83 22.41
N ILE A 230 21.41 17.56 22.82
CA ILE A 230 20.82 18.66 22.07
C ILE A 230 21.03 19.95 22.85
N HIS A 231 21.73 20.91 22.23
CA HIS A 231 21.98 22.23 22.77
C HIS A 231 21.02 23.26 22.18
N LEU A 232 20.59 24.21 23.02
CA LEU A 232 19.57 25.20 22.70
C LEU A 232 20.10 26.63 22.88
N SER A 233 19.61 27.58 22.09
CA SER A 233 19.87 29.01 22.27
C SER A 233 19.00 29.66 23.34
N GLN A 234 17.87 29.05 23.68
CA GLN A 234 16.96 29.49 24.73
C GLN A 234 16.35 28.28 25.45
N PRO A 235 15.93 28.42 26.73
CA PRO A 235 15.37 27.28 27.45
C PRO A 235 14.05 26.79 26.83
N ASP A 236 13.96 25.49 26.61
CA ASP A 236 12.72 24.83 26.18
C ASP A 236 12.49 23.53 26.97
N ARG A 237 11.50 23.58 27.86
CA ARG A 237 11.04 22.41 28.64
C ARG A 237 10.15 21.46 27.84
N TRP A 238 9.62 21.91 26.70
CA TRP A 238 8.73 21.16 25.82
C TRP A 238 9.48 20.46 24.70
N LEU A 239 10.80 20.62 24.61
CA LEU A 239 11.61 19.99 23.58
C LEU A 239 11.35 18.48 23.46
N PRO A 240 11.33 17.66 24.53
CA PRO A 240 10.98 16.24 24.40
C PRO A 240 9.60 16.01 23.81
N TRP A 241 8.64 16.90 24.03
CA TRP A 241 7.30 16.80 23.43
C TRP A 241 7.27 17.17 21.95
N LEU A 242 8.02 18.20 21.56
CA LEU A 242 8.20 18.59 20.16
C LEU A 242 8.90 17.48 19.36
N LEU A 243 9.89 16.82 19.97
CA LEU A 243 10.65 15.72 19.36
C LEU A 243 9.87 14.41 19.21
N GLY A 244 8.60 14.37 19.64
CA GLY A 244 7.66 13.29 19.36
C GLY A 244 6.62 13.64 18.29
N GLN A 245 6.69 14.85 17.72
CA GLN A 245 5.78 15.27 16.66
C GLN A 245 6.25 14.82 15.28
N VAL A 246 5.30 14.72 14.35
CA VAL A 246 5.57 14.25 12.98
C VAL A 246 6.74 14.96 12.30
N PRO A 247 6.92 16.30 12.37
CA PRO A 247 8.08 16.94 11.75
C PRO A 247 9.42 16.35 12.20
N ALA A 248 9.54 15.95 13.48
CA ALA A 248 10.76 15.46 14.11
C ALA A 248 11.02 13.95 13.93
N MET A 249 10.20 13.25 13.13
CA MET A 249 10.41 11.84 12.84
C MET A 249 11.73 11.58 12.13
N ILE A 250 12.35 10.45 12.46
CA ILE A 250 13.67 10.06 11.97
C ILE A 250 13.54 9.41 10.58
N LEU A 251 14.34 9.92 9.65
CA LEU A 251 14.46 9.44 8.28
C LEU A 251 15.84 8.81 8.05
N PRO A 252 15.97 7.88 7.08
CA PRO A 252 17.29 7.47 6.62
C PRO A 252 18.01 8.68 5.99
N ARG A 253 19.29 8.90 6.32
CA ARG A 253 20.08 10.05 5.84
C ARG A 253 20.08 10.20 4.31
N GLU A 254 19.94 9.08 3.60
CA GLU A 254 19.90 8.99 2.14
C GLU A 254 18.50 9.27 1.53
N TRP A 255 17.50 9.65 2.33
CA TRP A 255 16.10 9.78 1.88
C TRP A 255 15.89 10.64 0.64
N GLU A 256 16.69 11.68 0.44
CA GLU A 256 16.61 12.57 -0.74
C GLU A 256 16.99 11.86 -2.05
N THR A 257 17.85 10.84 -1.96
CA THR A 257 18.29 10.04 -3.11
C THR A 257 17.37 8.87 -3.41
N LEU A 258 16.45 8.56 -2.49
CA LEU A 258 15.50 7.46 -2.65
C LEU A 258 14.33 7.87 -3.57
N ASN A 259 14.09 7.05 -4.59
CA ASN A 259 13.05 7.32 -5.57
C ASN A 259 11.66 7.39 -4.93
N ASN A 260 10.92 8.47 -5.23
CA ASN A 260 9.54 8.68 -4.80
C ASN A 260 9.33 8.57 -3.27
N PHE A 261 10.31 8.98 -2.48
CA PHE A 261 10.27 8.84 -1.01
C PHE A 261 9.02 9.44 -0.36
N SER A 262 8.47 10.53 -0.91
CA SER A 262 7.22 11.12 -0.39
C SER A 262 6.01 10.18 -0.50
N SER A 263 5.95 9.33 -1.54
CA SER A 263 4.84 8.40 -1.75
C SER A 263 5.16 6.98 -1.26
N HIS A 264 6.42 6.57 -1.28
CA HIS A 264 6.91 5.28 -0.79
C HIS A 264 8.03 5.49 0.24
N PRO A 265 7.71 6.10 1.39
CA PRO A 265 8.71 6.36 2.41
C PRO A 265 9.24 5.09 3.06
N ILE A 266 10.44 5.20 3.61
CA ILE A 266 11.04 4.21 4.48
C ILE A 266 11.25 4.84 5.86
N GLY A 267 10.70 4.20 6.89
CA GLY A 267 10.91 4.59 8.28
C GLY A 267 11.31 3.41 9.15
N THR A 268 11.17 3.59 10.46
CA THR A 268 11.46 2.61 11.51
C THR A 268 10.21 2.22 12.31
N GLY A 269 9.04 2.71 11.89
CA GLY A 269 7.76 2.48 12.57
C GLY A 269 7.17 1.08 12.33
N PRO A 270 6.03 0.78 12.96
CA PRO A 270 5.43 -0.55 12.96
C PRO A 270 4.89 -1.02 11.61
N TYR A 271 4.68 -0.12 10.64
CA TYR A 271 4.15 -0.46 9.32
C TYR A 271 4.98 0.13 8.18
N ALA A 272 5.27 -0.68 7.17
CA ALA A 272 6.01 -0.30 5.98
C ALA A 272 5.10 -0.16 4.75
N VAL A 273 5.34 0.87 3.92
CA VAL A 273 4.59 1.10 2.68
C VAL A 273 4.97 0.04 1.64
N MET A 274 4.00 -0.80 1.26
CA MET A 274 4.17 -1.80 0.21
C MET A 274 3.80 -1.24 -1.17
N ARG A 275 2.77 -0.39 -1.22
CA ARG A 275 2.26 0.19 -2.47
C ARG A 275 1.48 1.46 -2.19
N ASN A 276 1.71 2.50 -2.97
CA ASN A 276 0.94 3.74 -2.92
C ASN A 276 0.63 4.22 -4.35
N THR A 277 -0.62 4.05 -4.75
CA THR A 277 -1.14 4.42 -6.07
C THR A 277 -2.29 5.41 -5.90
N ARG A 278 -2.80 5.93 -7.02
CA ARG A 278 -3.99 6.79 -7.01
C ARG A 278 -5.22 6.15 -6.34
N ASN A 279 -5.34 4.82 -6.41
CA ASN A 279 -6.54 4.11 -5.94
C ASN A 279 -6.33 3.30 -4.66
N GLN A 280 -5.08 3.14 -4.21
CA GLN A 280 -4.76 2.26 -3.09
C GLN A 280 -3.45 2.66 -2.40
N LEU A 281 -3.51 2.84 -1.08
CA LEU A 281 -2.36 2.75 -0.18
C LEU A 281 -2.42 1.40 0.54
N LYS A 282 -1.34 0.62 0.45
CA LYS A 282 -1.16 -0.64 1.16
C LYS A 282 0.09 -0.55 2.01
N ILE A 283 -0.10 -0.70 3.32
CA ILE A 283 0.95 -0.84 4.31
C ILE A 283 0.91 -2.25 4.90
N HIS A 284 2.03 -2.75 5.38
CA HIS A 284 2.12 -4.04 6.03
C HIS A 284 2.91 -3.91 7.33
N ALA A 285 2.63 -4.79 8.30
CA ALA A 285 3.35 -4.77 9.56
C ALA A 285 4.83 -5.11 9.32
N PHE A 286 5.72 -4.36 9.96
CA PHE A 286 7.17 -4.53 9.89
C PHE A 286 7.63 -5.46 11.01
N ASP A 287 8.15 -6.64 10.65
CA ASP A 287 8.45 -7.72 11.60
C ASP A 287 9.62 -7.40 12.53
N ASP A 288 10.57 -6.58 12.10
CA ASP A 288 11.72 -6.13 12.92
C ASP A 288 11.44 -4.82 13.68
N PHE A 289 10.16 -4.47 13.89
CA PHE A 289 9.81 -3.29 14.68
C PHE A 289 10.24 -3.46 16.14
N PHE A 290 10.98 -2.48 16.67
CA PHE A 290 11.62 -2.54 17.99
C PHE A 290 10.65 -2.33 19.18
N GLY A 291 9.43 -1.88 18.92
CA GLY A 291 8.41 -1.61 19.94
C GLY A 291 7.24 -2.61 19.90
N TYR A 292 6.25 -2.40 20.77
CA TYR A 292 4.98 -3.13 20.70
C TYR A 292 4.09 -2.52 19.61
N ARG A 293 3.48 -3.37 18.78
CA ARG A 293 2.44 -2.93 17.83
C ARG A 293 1.17 -2.61 18.63
N GLY A 294 0.80 -1.33 18.67
CA GLY A 294 -0.52 -0.92 19.16
C GLY A 294 -1.60 -1.56 18.27
N ALA A 295 -2.58 -2.20 18.89
CA ALA A 295 -3.70 -2.82 18.20
C ALA A 295 -4.87 -1.83 18.15
N ASP A 296 -4.74 -0.77 17.34
CA ASP A 296 -5.83 0.20 17.11
C ASP A 296 -6.52 -0.06 15.76
#